data_AF-A0A7V9FXH8-F1
#
_entry.id   AF-A0A7V9FXH8-F1
#
_cell.length_a   1.000
_cell.length_b   1.000
_cell.length_c   1.000
_cell.angle_alpha   90.00
_cell.angle_beta   90.00
_cell.angle_gamma   90.00
#
_symmetry.space_group_name_H-M   'P 1'
#
loop_
_entity.id
_entity.type
_entity.pdbx_description
1 polymer ?
#
loop_
_entity_poly.entity_id
_entity_poly.type
_entity_poly.pdbx_seq_one_letter_code
_entity_poly.pdbx_strand_id
1 'polypeptide(L)'
;MKPAYPHSITGNGFAAGGSVLEHRFGQGDPYTLGVEEEYMLLDSETFDLVQHIDTVLAATAGHELESQLNAELMQSVLEIATPVCRTAADVHAELRKLRAYVGCIAREKGLRVGSAGTHPFSLFERQRITARDRYRNLVDQLQYIARRELIFGMHVHVAVDDPEKAIQVVNGLLPQIAPLLALSASSPFWRGEATGLRSSRQMVFAAFPRSGPPPRFRDYNDYAELVGQLEKTGCIADYTHIWWDIRLHPKWGTVEIRICDAVTRVEDAVALTAYSQALVKHLCERFERGEEIPSYHRILTTENKWLAARYGLEAPVMDLATGRRNRISVAQLVRRTLREIEPH
;
A
#
# COMPACT_ATOMS: atom_id res chain seq x y z
N MET A 1 0.27 18.04 30.88
CA MET A 1 -1.06 17.72 30.32
C MET A 1 -1.37 16.28 30.69
N LYS A 2 -2.48 15.98 31.39
CA LYS A 2 -2.88 14.58 31.59
C LYS A 2 -3.29 14.02 30.22
N PRO A 3 -2.79 12.86 29.79
CA PRO A 3 -3.28 12.25 28.55
C PRO A 3 -4.77 11.94 28.73
N ALA A 4 -5.61 12.56 27.89
CA ALA A 4 -7.00 12.17 27.76
C ALA A 4 -7.03 10.93 26.87
N TYR A 5 -7.36 9.78 27.43
CA TYR A 5 -7.53 8.57 26.64
C TYR A 5 -8.88 8.65 25.91
N PRO A 6 -8.93 8.50 24.59
CA PRO A 6 -10.19 8.55 23.85
C PRO A 6 -11.15 7.45 24.34
N HIS A 7 -12.45 7.71 24.21
CA HIS A 7 -13.50 6.75 24.59
C HIS A 7 -13.40 5.41 23.85
N SER A 8 -12.75 5.37 22.68
CA SER A 8 -12.44 4.12 21.98
C SER A 8 -11.51 3.19 22.78
N ILE A 9 -10.65 3.75 23.65
CA ILE A 9 -9.69 3.00 24.48
C ILE A 9 -10.23 2.76 25.90
N THR A 10 -11.03 3.68 26.44
CA THR A 10 -11.51 3.64 27.83
C THR A 10 -12.99 3.28 27.99
N GLY A 11 -13.71 3.09 26.88
CA GLY A 11 -15.12 2.73 26.89
C GLY A 11 -15.35 1.31 27.42
N ASN A 12 -16.48 1.10 28.11
CA ASN A 12 -16.88 -0.21 28.67
C ASN A 12 -17.63 -1.10 27.65
N GLY A 13 -17.79 -0.65 26.40
CA GLY A 13 -18.51 -1.36 25.35
C GLY A 13 -17.61 -1.55 24.14
N PHE A 14 -16.96 -2.71 24.06
CA PHE A 14 -16.21 -3.11 22.88
C PHE A 14 -17.12 -3.87 21.92
N ALA A 15 -16.93 -3.67 20.61
CA ALA A 15 -17.62 -4.46 19.61
C ALA A 15 -17.26 -5.95 19.79
N ALA A 16 -18.18 -6.84 19.43
CA ALA A 16 -17.83 -8.24 19.22
C ALA A 16 -16.86 -8.28 18.03
N GLY A 17 -15.55 -8.33 18.30
CA GLY A 17 -14.54 -8.39 17.24
C GLY A 17 -14.82 -9.53 16.25
N GLY A 18 -14.42 -9.36 15.00
CA GLY A 18 -14.71 -10.33 13.95
C GLY A 18 -14.67 -9.78 12.53
N SER A 19 -14.02 -8.64 12.26
CA SER A 19 -14.02 -8.05 10.90
C SER A 19 -13.37 -8.92 9.82
N VAL A 20 -12.71 -10.02 10.23
CA VAL A 20 -12.00 -10.96 9.37
C VAL A 20 -12.55 -12.38 9.44
N LEU A 21 -13.57 -12.65 10.28
CA LEU A 21 -14.19 -13.98 10.35
C LEU A 21 -14.99 -14.31 9.10
N GLU A 22 -15.74 -13.33 8.59
CA GLU A 22 -16.32 -13.41 7.26
C GLU A 22 -15.30 -12.94 6.21
N HIS A 23 -15.10 -13.75 5.18
CA HIS A 23 -14.16 -13.43 4.11
C HIS A 23 -14.69 -13.84 2.74
N ARG A 24 -14.09 -13.26 1.70
CA ARG A 24 -14.40 -13.50 0.28
C ARG A 24 -13.32 -14.24 -0.48
N PHE A 25 -12.29 -14.75 0.19
CA PHE A 25 -11.35 -15.68 -0.44
C PHE A 25 -12.12 -16.83 -1.10
N GLY A 26 -11.85 -17.10 -2.38
CA GLY A 26 -12.53 -18.13 -3.17
C GLY A 26 -13.88 -17.75 -3.78
N GLN A 27 -14.40 -16.54 -3.53
CA GLN A 27 -15.70 -16.12 -4.10
C GLN A 27 -15.60 -15.52 -5.51
N GLY A 28 -14.41 -15.15 -5.96
CA GLY A 28 -14.15 -14.59 -7.29
C GLY A 28 -13.11 -15.40 -8.06
N ASP A 29 -12.86 -15.01 -9.31
CA ASP A 29 -11.82 -15.62 -10.12
C ASP A 29 -10.44 -15.40 -9.48
N PRO A 30 -9.58 -16.44 -9.42
CA PRO A 30 -8.26 -16.30 -8.81
C PRO A 30 -7.37 -15.36 -9.62
N TYR A 31 -6.46 -14.70 -8.93
CA TYR A 31 -5.42 -13.84 -9.51
C TYR A 31 -5.92 -12.61 -10.28
N THR A 32 -7.20 -12.24 -10.16
CA THR A 32 -7.66 -10.93 -10.63
C THR A 32 -6.98 -9.79 -9.88
N LEU A 33 -6.88 -8.65 -10.54
CA LEU A 33 -6.12 -7.49 -10.12
C LEU A 33 -7.03 -6.30 -9.76
N GLY A 34 -6.62 -5.54 -8.77
CA GLY A 34 -7.10 -4.18 -8.52
C GLY A 34 -5.91 -3.28 -8.20
N VAL A 35 -5.88 -2.08 -8.76
CA VAL A 35 -4.79 -1.12 -8.53
C VAL A 35 -5.36 0.18 -8.01
N GLU A 36 -4.80 0.65 -6.90
CA GLU A 36 -5.06 1.96 -6.32
C GLU A 36 -3.83 2.86 -6.51
N GLU A 37 -4.03 4.10 -6.97
CA GLU A 37 -2.97 5.10 -7.07
C GLU A 37 -3.38 6.39 -6.37
N GLU A 38 -2.52 6.88 -5.48
CA GLU A 38 -2.68 8.15 -4.79
C GLU A 38 -1.93 9.26 -5.56
N TYR A 39 -2.61 10.37 -5.84
CA TYR A 39 -2.10 11.48 -6.63
C TYR A 39 -2.07 12.79 -5.86
N MET A 40 -1.04 13.59 -6.17
CA MET A 40 -0.89 14.97 -5.73
C MET A 40 -1.79 15.89 -6.57
N LEU A 41 -2.63 16.68 -5.92
CA LEU A 41 -3.27 17.84 -6.54
C LEU A 41 -2.34 19.05 -6.41
N LEU A 42 -1.96 19.61 -7.55
CA LEU A 42 -0.93 20.64 -7.65
C LEU A 42 -1.49 21.94 -8.21
N ASP A 43 -1.00 23.05 -7.70
CA ASP A 43 -1.13 24.35 -8.34
C ASP A 43 -0.40 24.35 -9.69
N SER A 44 -0.99 24.97 -10.71
CA SER A 44 -0.49 24.88 -12.08
C SER A 44 0.73 25.75 -12.37
N GLU A 45 1.03 26.75 -11.51
CA GLU A 45 2.14 27.68 -11.64
C GLU A 45 3.27 27.37 -10.65
N THR A 46 2.93 27.20 -9.37
CA THR A 46 3.88 27.01 -8.26
C THR A 46 4.24 25.55 -8.03
N PHE A 47 3.41 24.62 -8.50
CA PHE A 47 3.50 23.19 -8.19
C PHE A 47 3.42 22.85 -6.69
N ASP A 48 2.92 23.75 -5.83
CA ASP A 48 2.63 23.41 -4.43
C ASP A 48 1.36 22.54 -4.36
N LEU A 49 1.24 21.75 -3.30
CA LEU A 49 0.03 20.97 -3.04
C LEU A 49 -1.15 21.87 -2.69
N VAL A 50 -2.30 21.60 -3.30
CA VAL A 50 -3.52 22.40 -3.11
C VAL A 50 -4.67 21.60 -2.50
N GLN A 51 -5.52 22.26 -1.73
CA GLN A 51 -6.61 21.64 -0.96
C GLN A 51 -7.93 21.62 -1.77
N HIS A 52 -7.95 20.90 -2.90
CA HIS A 52 -9.04 20.98 -3.88
C HIS A 52 -9.73 19.64 -4.19
N ILE A 53 -9.56 18.60 -3.38
CA ILE A 53 -10.19 17.29 -3.65
C ILE A 53 -11.71 17.40 -3.81
N ASP A 54 -12.40 18.19 -2.99
CA ASP A 54 -13.86 18.37 -3.09
C ASP A 54 -14.25 19.02 -4.43
N THR A 55 -13.40 19.92 -4.95
CA THR A 55 -13.60 20.56 -6.27
C THR A 55 -13.47 19.54 -7.41
N VAL A 56 -12.50 18.63 -7.31
CA VAL A 56 -12.28 17.57 -8.29
C VAL A 56 -13.42 16.55 -8.27
N LEU A 57 -13.82 16.07 -7.08
CA LEU A 57 -14.91 15.11 -6.94
C LEU A 57 -16.27 15.70 -7.36
N ALA A 58 -16.52 16.97 -7.07
CA ALA A 58 -17.75 17.63 -7.55
C ALA A 58 -17.81 17.69 -9.08
N ALA A 59 -16.67 17.79 -9.76
CA ALA A 59 -16.60 17.79 -11.22
C ALA A 59 -16.82 16.40 -11.83
N THR A 60 -16.73 15.33 -11.04
CA THR A 60 -16.92 13.96 -11.52
C THR A 60 -18.34 13.43 -11.30
N ALA A 61 -19.19 14.20 -10.60
CA ALA A 61 -20.55 13.80 -10.28
C ALA A 61 -21.37 13.47 -11.54
N GLY A 62 -21.95 12.27 -11.57
CA GLY A 62 -22.73 11.74 -12.69
C GLY A 62 -21.91 11.16 -13.84
N HIS A 63 -20.57 11.15 -13.76
CA HIS A 63 -19.73 10.51 -14.75
C HIS A 63 -19.58 9.00 -14.49
N GLU A 64 -19.41 8.19 -15.53
CA GLU A 64 -19.23 6.73 -15.40
C GLU A 64 -18.01 6.31 -14.57
N LEU A 65 -17.05 7.22 -14.40
CA LEU A 65 -15.81 7.01 -13.64
C LEU A 65 -15.90 7.50 -12.18
N GLU A 66 -17.03 8.07 -11.76
CA GLU A 66 -17.17 8.68 -10.43
C GLU A 66 -16.81 7.71 -9.30
N SER A 67 -17.21 6.44 -9.41
CA SER A 67 -16.97 5.44 -8.37
C SER A 67 -15.52 4.97 -8.26
N GLN A 68 -14.67 5.33 -9.22
CA GLN A 68 -13.24 5.02 -9.23
C GLN A 68 -12.40 6.14 -8.63
N LEU A 69 -12.99 7.29 -8.25
CA LEU A 69 -12.26 8.43 -7.69
C LEU A 69 -12.68 8.66 -6.24
N ASN A 70 -11.70 8.70 -5.34
CA ASN A 70 -11.93 8.88 -3.91
C ASN A 70 -11.09 10.03 -3.35
N ALA A 71 -11.60 10.65 -2.28
CA ALA A 71 -10.80 11.49 -1.41
C ALA A 71 -10.08 10.63 -0.39
N GLU A 72 -8.85 11.01 -0.05
CA GLU A 72 -8.10 10.40 1.04
C GLU A 72 -7.92 11.35 2.24
N LEU A 73 -7.09 10.99 3.23
CA LEU A 73 -6.93 11.71 4.49
C LEU A 73 -6.67 13.21 4.30
N MET A 74 -5.81 13.58 3.34
CA MET A 74 -5.46 14.97 3.05
C MET A 74 -6.24 15.48 1.83
N GLN A 75 -6.70 16.74 1.88
CA GLN A 75 -7.47 17.38 0.81
C GLN A 75 -6.66 17.64 -0.48
N SER A 76 -5.35 17.39 -0.45
CA SER A 76 -4.43 17.45 -1.59
C SER A 76 -4.16 16.09 -2.23
N VAL A 77 -4.83 15.04 -1.76
CA VAL A 77 -4.69 13.67 -2.27
C VAL A 77 -5.96 13.25 -2.99
N LEU A 78 -5.80 12.85 -4.25
CA LEU A 78 -6.82 12.15 -5.02
C LEU A 78 -6.42 10.69 -5.16
N GLU A 79 -7.27 9.77 -4.74
CA GLU A 79 -7.09 8.34 -4.99
C GLU A 79 -7.90 7.94 -6.23
N ILE A 80 -7.30 7.14 -7.11
CA ILE A 80 -8.04 6.38 -8.12
C ILE A 80 -7.95 4.88 -7.81
N ALA A 81 -8.98 4.13 -8.18
CA ALA A 81 -8.98 2.67 -8.13
C ALA A 81 -9.47 2.09 -9.46
N THR A 82 -8.76 1.12 -10.01
CA THR A 82 -9.24 0.38 -11.18
C THR A 82 -10.46 -0.48 -10.81
N PRO A 83 -11.34 -0.81 -11.77
CA PRO A 83 -12.21 -1.98 -11.60
C PRO A 83 -11.36 -3.25 -11.45
N VAL A 84 -12.02 -4.36 -11.11
CA VAL A 84 -11.38 -5.68 -11.08
C VAL A 84 -10.96 -6.06 -12.50
N CYS A 85 -9.65 -6.23 -12.69
CA CYS A 85 -8.99 -6.55 -13.96
C CYS A 85 -8.54 -8.00 -13.97
N ARG A 86 -8.42 -8.64 -15.15
CA ARG A 86 -7.91 -10.02 -15.24
C ARG A 86 -6.42 -10.06 -15.52
N THR A 87 -5.94 -9.09 -16.30
CA THR A 87 -4.57 -9.05 -16.80
C THR A 87 -3.92 -7.70 -16.56
N ALA A 88 -2.59 -7.66 -16.61
CA ALA A 88 -1.84 -6.40 -16.60
C ALA A 88 -2.19 -5.49 -17.80
N ALA A 89 -2.64 -6.06 -18.93
CA ALA A 89 -3.09 -5.30 -20.09
C ALA A 89 -4.42 -4.57 -19.80
N ASP A 90 -5.34 -5.21 -19.09
CA ASP A 90 -6.60 -4.58 -18.64
C ASP A 90 -6.28 -3.41 -17.70
N VAL A 91 -5.39 -3.64 -16.71
CA VAL A 91 -4.93 -2.59 -15.79
C VAL A 91 -4.31 -1.41 -16.55
N HIS A 92 -3.50 -1.68 -17.58
CA HIS A 92 -2.92 -0.63 -18.40
C HIS A 92 -4.00 0.22 -19.11
N ALA A 93 -5.04 -0.41 -19.67
CA ALA A 93 -6.14 0.29 -20.31
C ALA A 93 -6.92 1.17 -19.31
N GLU A 94 -7.26 0.61 -18.14
CA GLU A 94 -8.01 1.31 -17.11
C GLU A 94 -7.22 2.48 -16.50
N LEU A 95 -5.94 2.27 -16.15
CA LEU A 95 -5.10 3.34 -15.62
C LEU A 95 -4.90 4.47 -16.63
N ARG A 96 -4.74 4.16 -17.92
CA ARG A 96 -4.68 5.20 -18.96
C ARG A 96 -5.97 6.01 -19.02
N LYS A 97 -7.12 5.33 -18.97
CA LYS A 97 -8.45 5.98 -18.97
C LYS A 97 -8.59 6.90 -17.76
N LEU A 98 -8.35 6.39 -16.56
CA LEU A 98 -8.48 7.13 -15.30
C LEU A 98 -7.49 8.30 -15.23
N ARG A 99 -6.20 8.08 -15.52
CA ARG A 99 -5.17 9.14 -15.54
C ARG A 99 -5.50 10.25 -16.54
N ALA A 100 -5.98 9.90 -17.73
CA ALA A 100 -6.37 10.88 -18.74
C ALA A 100 -7.57 11.73 -18.29
N TYR A 101 -8.59 11.07 -17.73
CA TYR A 101 -9.80 11.72 -17.22
C TYR A 101 -9.49 12.68 -16.07
N VAL A 102 -8.80 12.20 -15.03
CA VAL A 102 -8.35 13.01 -13.90
C VAL A 102 -7.48 14.18 -14.35
N GLY A 103 -6.55 13.94 -15.28
CA GLY A 103 -5.72 14.99 -15.85
C GLY A 103 -6.52 16.06 -16.61
N CYS A 104 -7.63 15.69 -17.26
CA CYS A 104 -8.52 16.64 -17.92
C CYS A 104 -9.24 17.52 -16.91
N ILE A 105 -9.88 16.91 -15.92
CA ILE A 105 -10.60 17.62 -14.85
C ILE A 105 -9.67 18.58 -14.12
N ALA A 106 -8.47 18.12 -13.74
CA ALA A 106 -7.50 18.97 -13.07
C ALA A 106 -7.18 20.22 -13.91
N ARG A 107 -6.88 20.06 -15.21
CA ARG A 107 -6.60 21.20 -16.10
C ARG A 107 -7.76 22.16 -16.23
N GLU A 108 -9.00 21.67 -16.36
CA GLU A 108 -10.20 22.50 -16.42
C GLU A 108 -10.44 23.32 -15.14
N LYS A 109 -9.94 22.83 -14.00
CA LYS A 109 -9.98 23.53 -12.72
C LYS A 109 -8.72 24.36 -12.41
N GLY A 110 -7.82 24.54 -13.38
CA GLY A 110 -6.57 25.28 -13.19
C GLY A 110 -5.52 24.55 -12.35
N LEU A 111 -5.66 23.23 -12.20
CA LEU A 111 -4.81 22.36 -11.40
C LEU A 111 -3.94 21.46 -12.30
N ARG A 112 -2.97 20.80 -11.67
CA ARG A 112 -2.20 19.69 -12.24
C ARG A 112 -2.24 18.48 -11.31
N VAL A 113 -1.83 17.33 -11.83
CA VAL A 113 -1.72 16.09 -11.06
C VAL A 113 -0.28 15.56 -11.11
N GLY A 114 0.25 15.12 -9.98
CA GLY A 114 1.58 14.53 -9.84
C GLY A 114 1.53 13.16 -9.17
N SER A 115 2.51 12.30 -9.48
CA SER A 115 2.64 10.96 -8.88
C SER A 115 4.11 10.66 -8.55
N ALA A 116 4.38 10.51 -7.25
CA ALA A 116 5.64 10.12 -6.63
C ALA A 116 5.40 9.83 -5.14
N GLY A 117 6.27 9.10 -4.45
CA GLY A 117 6.04 8.69 -3.06
C GLY A 117 5.87 9.84 -2.06
N THR A 118 6.46 11.01 -2.34
CA THR A 118 6.37 12.23 -1.54
C THR A 118 6.37 13.46 -2.45
N HIS A 119 5.73 14.54 -2.02
CA HIS A 119 5.92 15.83 -2.66
C HIS A 119 7.30 16.41 -2.26
N PRO A 120 8.10 16.96 -3.20
CA PRO A 120 9.48 17.33 -2.92
C PRO A 120 9.64 18.43 -1.87
N PHE A 121 8.76 19.45 -1.85
CA PHE A 121 8.92 20.62 -0.99
C PHE A 121 7.71 21.01 -0.15
N SER A 122 6.53 20.42 -0.37
CA SER A 122 5.34 20.80 0.37
C SER A 122 5.42 20.37 1.83
N LEU A 123 4.82 21.19 2.68
CA LEU A 123 4.81 20.99 4.13
C LEU A 123 3.47 20.44 4.58
N PHE A 124 3.48 19.32 5.31
CA PHE A 124 2.27 18.72 5.88
C PHE A 124 1.57 19.67 6.85
N GLU A 125 2.32 20.57 7.50
CA GLU A 125 1.79 21.59 8.41
C GLU A 125 0.85 22.58 7.72
N ARG A 126 0.89 22.68 6.38
CA ARG A 126 0.04 23.55 5.57
C ARG A 126 -1.15 22.83 4.95
N GLN A 127 -1.26 21.52 5.15
CA GLN A 127 -2.30 20.69 4.54
C GLN A 127 -3.53 20.58 5.45
N ARG A 128 -4.70 20.40 4.83
CA ARG A 128 -5.98 20.24 5.52
C ARG A 128 -6.42 18.79 5.43
N ILE A 129 -6.96 18.30 6.54
CA ILE A 129 -7.56 16.97 6.61
C ILE A 129 -8.94 17.02 5.97
N THR A 130 -9.28 15.99 5.19
CA THR A 130 -10.60 15.81 4.58
C THR A 130 -11.68 15.70 5.65
N ALA A 131 -12.78 16.43 5.47
CA ALA A 131 -13.85 16.57 6.45
C ALA A 131 -14.80 15.36 6.52
N ARG A 132 -14.26 14.13 6.63
CA ARG A 132 -15.03 12.90 6.87
C ARG A 132 -14.81 12.40 8.31
N ASP A 133 -15.85 11.87 8.94
CA ASP A 133 -15.82 11.49 10.36
C ASP A 133 -14.73 10.43 10.67
N ARG A 134 -14.52 9.48 9.76
CA ARG A 134 -13.45 8.48 9.88
C ARG A 134 -12.07 9.13 10.01
N TYR A 135 -11.77 10.15 9.20
CA TYR A 135 -10.47 10.83 9.23
C TYR A 135 -10.28 11.71 10.47
N ARG A 136 -11.35 12.35 10.95
CA ARG A 136 -11.32 13.10 12.22
C ARG A 136 -10.98 12.19 13.39
N ASN A 137 -11.62 11.02 13.46
CA ASN A 137 -11.35 10.03 14.50
C ASN A 137 -9.91 9.50 14.41
N LEU A 138 -9.42 9.24 13.19
CA LEU A 138 -8.04 8.80 12.97
C LEU A 138 -7.02 9.84 13.46
N VAL A 139 -7.24 11.12 13.14
CA VAL A 139 -6.35 12.21 13.55
C VAL A 139 -6.41 12.44 15.06
N ASP A 140 -7.59 12.32 15.67
CA ASP A 140 -7.72 12.39 17.12
C ASP A 140 -6.94 11.26 17.81
N GLN A 141 -6.97 10.05 17.25
CA GLN A 141 -6.26 8.90 17.80
C GLN A 141 -4.74 8.96 17.59
N LEU A 142 -4.27 9.33 16.39
CA LEU A 142 -2.85 9.26 16.01
C LEU A 142 -2.11 10.60 16.14
N GLN A 143 -2.84 11.69 16.27
CA GLN A 143 -2.31 13.04 16.50
C GLN A 143 -1.23 13.42 15.48
N TYR A 144 -0.03 13.74 15.95
CA TYR A 144 1.08 14.20 15.12
C TYR A 144 1.43 13.21 14.00
N ILE A 145 1.26 11.91 14.25
CA ILE A 145 1.59 10.86 13.29
C ILE A 145 0.69 10.94 12.07
N ALA A 146 -0.63 11.06 12.26
CA ALA A 146 -1.58 11.21 11.15
C ALA A 146 -1.41 12.54 10.42
N ARG A 147 -1.12 13.64 11.13
CA ARG A 147 -0.92 14.96 10.48
C ARG A 147 0.29 15.00 9.54
N ARG A 148 1.27 14.11 9.73
CA ARG A 148 2.49 14.01 8.90
C ARG A 148 2.30 13.14 7.66
N GLU A 149 1.16 12.48 7.53
CA GLU A 149 0.83 11.56 6.44
C GLU A 149 0.53 12.38 5.17
N LEU A 150 1.59 12.85 4.51
CA LEU A 150 1.53 13.54 3.22
C LEU A 150 2.39 12.78 2.21
N ILE A 151 2.00 11.53 1.99
CA ILE A 151 2.71 10.56 1.16
C ILE A 151 1.73 9.97 0.16
N PHE A 152 2.26 9.34 -0.89
CA PHE A 152 1.43 8.84 -1.99
C PHE A 152 1.91 7.44 -2.38
N GLY A 153 1.02 6.47 -2.29
CA GLY A 153 1.26 5.06 -2.57
C GLY A 153 0.66 4.59 -3.88
N MET A 154 1.13 3.40 -4.26
CA MET A 154 0.43 2.52 -5.17
C MET A 154 0.12 1.23 -4.42
N HIS A 155 -1.13 0.78 -4.46
CA HIS A 155 -1.52 -0.50 -3.88
C HIS A 155 -1.94 -1.48 -4.97
N VAL A 156 -1.50 -2.73 -4.86
CA VAL A 156 -1.87 -3.81 -5.78
C VAL A 156 -2.61 -4.89 -5.01
N HIS A 157 -3.85 -5.14 -5.40
CA HIS A 157 -4.67 -6.25 -4.95
C HIS A 157 -4.55 -7.41 -5.92
N VAL A 158 -4.31 -8.61 -5.39
CA VAL A 158 -4.35 -9.86 -6.15
C VAL A 158 -5.30 -10.82 -5.45
N ALA A 159 -6.33 -11.30 -6.16
CA ALA A 159 -7.30 -12.24 -5.62
C ALA A 159 -6.65 -13.61 -5.32
N VAL A 160 -7.01 -14.17 -4.17
CA VAL A 160 -6.61 -15.51 -3.73
C VAL A 160 -7.87 -16.31 -3.40
N ASP A 161 -7.87 -17.57 -3.80
CA ASP A 161 -9.03 -18.46 -3.77
C ASP A 161 -9.20 -19.23 -2.45
N ASP A 162 -8.24 -19.14 -1.53
CA ASP A 162 -8.27 -19.84 -0.25
C ASP A 162 -7.62 -19.01 0.87
N PRO A 163 -8.23 -18.91 2.07
CA PRO A 163 -7.69 -18.11 3.17
C PRO A 163 -6.37 -18.65 3.74
N GLU A 164 -6.17 -19.97 3.78
CA GLU A 164 -4.92 -20.56 4.27
C GLU A 164 -3.79 -20.33 3.27
N LYS A 165 -4.09 -20.48 1.98
CA LYS A 165 -3.20 -20.10 0.88
C LYS A 165 -2.80 -18.63 0.97
N ALA A 166 -3.75 -17.73 1.26
CA ALA A 166 -3.47 -16.30 1.41
C ALA A 166 -2.47 -16.01 2.54
N ILE A 167 -2.54 -16.73 3.66
CA ILE A 167 -1.57 -16.61 4.76
C ILE A 167 -0.17 -17.02 4.31
N GLN A 168 -0.06 -18.17 3.62
CA GLN A 168 1.25 -18.64 3.15
C GLN A 168 1.84 -17.73 2.06
N VAL A 169 1.00 -17.17 1.18
CA VAL A 169 1.41 -16.16 0.20
C VAL A 169 1.96 -14.93 0.90
N VAL A 170 1.27 -14.37 1.91
CA VAL A 170 1.77 -13.20 2.65
C VAL A 170 3.11 -13.50 3.34
N ASN A 171 3.25 -14.67 3.95
CA ASN A 171 4.53 -15.12 4.53
C ASN A 171 5.65 -15.19 3.46
N GLY A 172 5.33 -15.74 2.28
CA GLY A 172 6.26 -15.87 1.15
C GLY A 172 6.61 -14.57 0.43
N LEU A 173 5.78 -13.53 0.57
CA LEU A 173 6.06 -12.21 0.01
C LEU A 173 6.97 -11.35 0.90
N LEU A 174 7.23 -11.72 2.16
CA LEU A 174 8.09 -10.94 3.06
C LEU A 174 9.50 -10.66 2.47
N PRO A 175 10.18 -11.60 1.79
CA PRO A 175 11.44 -11.32 1.08
C PRO A 175 11.30 -10.34 -0.09
N GLN A 176 10.09 -10.20 -0.65
CA GLN A 176 9.81 -9.36 -1.81
C GLN A 176 9.55 -7.89 -1.45
N ILE A 177 9.42 -7.55 -0.16
CA ILE A 177 9.27 -6.17 0.31
C ILE A 177 10.41 -5.27 -0.19
N ALA A 178 11.66 -5.74 -0.11
CA ALA A 178 12.81 -4.97 -0.56
C ALA A 178 12.85 -4.78 -2.10
N PRO A 179 12.67 -5.83 -2.93
CA PRO A 179 12.44 -5.70 -4.36
C PRO A 179 11.34 -4.72 -4.76
N LEU A 180 10.13 -4.89 -4.22
CA LEU A 180 8.97 -4.05 -4.55
C LEU A 180 9.21 -2.57 -4.19
N LEU A 181 9.82 -2.31 -3.04
CA LEU A 181 10.18 -0.96 -2.62
C LEU A 181 11.25 -0.35 -3.53
N ALA A 182 12.31 -1.09 -3.86
CA ALA A 182 13.40 -0.58 -4.68
C ALA A 182 12.97 -0.29 -6.12
N LEU A 183 12.05 -1.10 -6.68
CA LEU A 183 11.50 -0.91 -8.02
C LEU A 183 10.57 0.32 -8.11
N SER A 184 9.82 0.60 -7.04
CA SER A 184 8.87 1.72 -7.01
C SER A 184 9.44 3.03 -6.46
N ALA A 185 10.61 3.00 -5.81
CA ALA A 185 11.17 4.13 -5.07
C ALA A 185 11.22 5.43 -5.90
N SER A 186 10.42 6.42 -5.48
CA SER A 186 10.23 7.68 -6.20
C SER A 186 10.19 8.90 -5.28
N SER A 187 10.61 8.75 -4.01
CA SER A 187 10.54 9.79 -2.98
C SER A 187 11.88 10.18 -2.35
N PRO A 188 12.86 10.72 -3.12
CA PRO A 188 14.17 11.09 -2.57
C PRO A 188 14.19 12.43 -1.82
N PHE A 189 13.11 13.21 -1.90
CA PHE A 189 12.99 14.51 -1.25
C PHE A 189 11.87 14.50 -0.20
N TRP A 190 12.04 15.30 0.86
CA TRP A 190 11.02 15.55 1.85
C TRP A 190 11.18 16.95 2.40
N ARG A 191 10.12 17.77 2.34
CA ARG A 191 10.11 19.14 2.89
C ARG A 191 11.21 20.06 2.35
N GLY A 192 11.58 19.88 1.08
CA GLY A 192 12.55 20.71 0.38
C GLY A 192 13.99 20.18 0.48
N GLU A 193 14.19 19.09 1.21
CA GLU A 193 15.51 18.54 1.48
C GLU A 193 15.70 17.18 0.80
N ALA A 194 16.90 16.94 0.28
CA ALA A 194 17.31 15.61 -0.14
C ALA A 194 17.55 14.75 1.11
N THR A 195 16.75 13.70 1.30
CA THR A 195 16.79 12.89 2.54
C THR A 195 17.97 11.92 2.57
N GLY A 196 18.62 11.71 1.43
CA GLY A 196 19.56 10.62 1.22
C GLY A 196 18.89 9.27 1.03
N LEU A 197 17.56 9.18 1.08
CA LEU A 197 16.80 7.96 0.79
C LEU A 197 16.40 7.92 -0.68
N ARG A 198 16.09 6.72 -1.19
CA ARG A 198 15.37 6.53 -2.45
C ARG A 198 13.86 6.51 -2.24
N SER A 199 13.39 5.96 -1.11
CA SER A 199 12.00 6.07 -0.67
C SER A 199 11.92 6.68 0.74
N SER A 200 11.54 7.95 0.82
CA SER A 200 11.25 8.65 2.07
C SER A 200 9.84 8.36 2.57
N ARG A 201 8.91 8.03 1.67
CA ARG A 201 7.52 7.62 1.97
C ARG A 201 7.49 6.60 3.10
N GLN A 202 8.29 5.54 2.96
CA GLN A 202 8.32 4.44 3.91
C GLN A 202 8.78 4.87 5.31
N MET A 203 9.65 5.87 5.41
CA MET A 203 10.12 6.36 6.72
C MET A 203 9.10 7.29 7.39
N VAL A 204 8.32 8.02 6.61
CA VAL A 204 7.19 8.80 7.13
C VAL A 204 6.13 7.85 7.70
N PHE A 205 5.80 6.80 6.94
CA PHE A 205 4.77 5.81 7.28
C PHE A 205 5.16 4.91 8.46
N ALA A 206 6.44 4.58 8.63
CA ALA A 206 6.94 3.72 9.71
C ALA A 206 6.65 4.23 11.13
N ALA A 207 6.25 5.49 11.31
CA ALA A 207 5.85 6.02 12.61
C ALA A 207 4.39 5.66 13.00
N PHE A 208 3.60 5.12 12.07
CA PHE A 208 2.28 4.60 12.39
C PHE A 208 2.40 3.37 13.31
N PRO A 209 1.51 3.22 14.31
CA PRO A 209 1.50 2.02 15.13
C PRO A 209 1.11 0.81 14.29
N ARG A 210 1.61 -0.38 14.59
CA ARG A 210 1.29 -1.61 13.83
C ARG A 210 1.62 -1.51 12.33
N SER A 211 2.65 -0.74 11.97
CA SER A 211 3.13 -0.59 10.60
C SER A 211 4.34 -1.49 10.29
N GLY A 212 4.72 -1.52 9.00
CA GLY A 212 5.89 -2.25 8.49
C GLY A 212 5.56 -3.66 8.00
N PRO A 213 6.56 -4.56 7.85
CA PRO A 213 6.32 -5.91 7.37
C PRO A 213 5.33 -6.63 8.31
N PRO A 214 4.34 -7.38 7.80
CA PRO A 214 3.42 -8.12 8.67
C PRO A 214 4.19 -9.14 9.52
N PRO A 215 3.68 -9.47 10.73
CA PRO A 215 4.17 -10.65 11.45
C PRO A 215 3.84 -11.91 10.65
N ARG A 216 4.50 -13.02 11.01
CA ARG A 216 4.18 -14.32 10.44
C ARG A 216 2.95 -14.88 11.13
N PHE A 217 2.08 -15.49 10.34
CA PHE A 217 0.94 -16.26 10.85
C PHE A 217 1.07 -17.71 10.43
N ARG A 218 0.65 -18.63 11.30
CA ARG A 218 0.64 -20.07 11.00
C ARG A 218 -0.47 -20.42 10.00
N ASP A 219 -1.66 -19.90 10.27
CA ASP A 219 -2.91 -20.21 9.58
C ASP A 219 -3.84 -18.98 9.65
N TYR A 220 -5.00 -19.05 8.98
CA TYR A 220 -5.94 -17.92 8.95
C TYR A 220 -6.56 -17.66 10.33
N ASN A 221 -6.71 -18.70 11.15
CA ASN A 221 -7.24 -18.57 12.51
C ASN A 221 -6.29 -17.79 13.42
N ASP A 222 -4.98 -18.02 13.35
CA ASP A 222 -3.95 -17.25 14.07
C ASP A 222 -4.00 -15.75 13.71
N TYR A 223 -4.20 -15.43 12.42
CA TYR A 223 -4.46 -14.07 11.97
C TYR A 223 -5.77 -13.49 12.55
N ALA A 224 -6.86 -14.27 12.49
CA ALA A 224 -8.17 -13.86 12.99
C ALA A 224 -8.18 -13.63 14.50
N GLU A 225 -7.44 -14.43 15.26
CA GLU A 225 -7.27 -14.28 16.71
C GLU A 225 -6.57 -12.96 17.05
N LEU A 226 -5.47 -12.62 16.37
CA LEU A 226 -4.77 -11.35 16.57
C LEU A 226 -5.67 -10.15 16.28
N VAL A 227 -6.33 -10.15 15.12
CA VAL A 227 -7.22 -9.04 14.72
C VAL A 227 -8.40 -8.93 15.67
N GLY A 228 -9.03 -10.07 16.00
CA GLY A 228 -10.14 -10.14 16.93
C GLY A 228 -9.77 -9.64 18.33
N GLN A 229 -8.54 -9.89 18.80
CA GLN A 229 -8.08 -9.34 20.08
C GLN A 229 -7.96 -7.81 20.02
N LEU A 230 -7.38 -7.25 18.97
CA LEU A 230 -7.23 -5.79 18.81
C LEU A 230 -8.59 -5.07 18.73
N GLU A 231 -9.58 -5.68 18.07
CA GLU A 231 -10.95 -5.17 17.99
C GLU A 231 -11.69 -5.26 19.32
N LYS A 232 -11.63 -6.43 19.98
CA LYS A 232 -12.26 -6.67 21.29
C LYS A 232 -11.72 -5.76 22.38
N THR A 233 -10.50 -5.23 22.25
CA THR A 233 -9.91 -4.29 23.20
C THR A 233 -10.02 -2.83 22.74
N GLY A 234 -10.74 -2.54 21.65
CA GLY A 234 -10.93 -1.17 21.13
C GLY A 234 -9.66 -0.52 20.60
N CYS A 235 -8.59 -1.28 20.34
CA CYS A 235 -7.35 -0.74 19.78
C CYS A 235 -7.50 -0.33 18.31
N ILE A 236 -8.37 -1.05 17.59
CA ILE A 236 -8.75 -0.79 16.20
C ILE A 236 -10.26 -1.00 16.03
N ALA A 237 -10.85 -0.31 15.05
CA ALA A 237 -12.24 -0.56 14.67
C ALA A 237 -12.37 -1.83 13.80
N ASP A 238 -11.40 -2.07 12.93
CA ASP A 238 -11.33 -3.21 12.02
C ASP A 238 -9.88 -3.44 11.54
N TYR A 239 -9.64 -4.50 10.78
CA TYR A 239 -8.33 -4.83 10.19
C TYR A 239 -7.73 -3.73 9.29
N THR A 240 -8.52 -2.78 8.79
CA THR A 240 -8.03 -1.71 7.92
C THR A 240 -7.16 -0.69 8.66
N HIS A 241 -7.19 -0.70 10.00
CA HIS A 241 -6.35 0.13 10.90
C HIS A 241 -5.03 -0.57 11.29
N ILE A 242 -4.63 -1.55 10.49
CA ILE A 242 -3.33 -2.21 10.51
C ILE A 242 -2.60 -1.81 9.21
N TRP A 243 -1.50 -1.09 9.35
CA TRP A 243 -0.76 -0.48 8.24
C TRP A 243 0.45 -1.30 7.82
N TRP A 244 0.23 -2.58 7.58
CA TRP A 244 1.28 -3.46 7.10
C TRP A 244 1.65 -3.18 5.63
N ASP A 245 2.92 -3.44 5.31
CA ASP A 245 3.47 -3.30 3.96
C ASP A 245 2.77 -4.24 2.95
N ILE A 246 2.28 -5.37 3.46
CA ILE A 246 1.49 -6.38 2.73
C ILE A 246 0.40 -6.83 3.70
N ARG A 247 -0.84 -6.91 3.25
CA ARG A 247 -2.01 -7.16 4.10
C ARG A 247 -2.99 -8.12 3.43
N LEU A 248 -3.65 -8.97 4.21
CA LEU A 248 -4.83 -9.70 3.73
C LEU A 248 -6.01 -8.75 3.69
N HIS A 249 -6.85 -8.84 2.66
CA HIS A 249 -8.07 -8.06 2.56
C HIS A 249 -9.30 -9.00 2.50
N PRO A 250 -9.76 -9.55 3.65
CA PRO A 250 -10.83 -10.55 3.70
C PRO A 250 -12.13 -10.10 3.03
N LYS A 251 -12.47 -8.81 3.10
CA LYS A 251 -13.67 -8.25 2.45
C LYS A 251 -13.64 -8.41 0.93
N TRP A 252 -12.46 -8.46 0.33
CA TRP A 252 -12.29 -8.59 -1.13
C TRP A 252 -11.71 -9.95 -1.54
N GLY A 253 -11.21 -10.75 -0.60
CA GLY A 253 -10.56 -12.02 -0.92
C GLY A 253 -9.22 -11.84 -1.63
N THR A 254 -8.47 -10.78 -1.29
CA THR A 254 -7.21 -10.43 -1.95
C THR A 254 -6.05 -10.37 -0.98
N VAL A 255 -4.84 -10.57 -1.49
CA VAL A 255 -3.61 -10.07 -0.86
C VAL A 255 -3.32 -8.69 -1.44
N GLU A 256 -3.06 -7.74 -0.56
CA GLU A 256 -2.88 -6.33 -0.87
C GLU A 256 -1.43 -5.91 -0.59
N ILE A 257 -0.71 -5.49 -1.63
CA ILE A 257 0.68 -5.05 -1.57
C ILE A 257 0.69 -3.52 -1.51
N ARG A 258 1.15 -2.96 -0.39
CA ARG A 258 1.06 -1.52 -0.07
C ARG A 258 2.41 -0.82 0.10
N ILE A 259 3.49 -1.57 -0.06
CA ILE A 259 4.86 -1.08 0.12
C ILE A 259 5.30 -0.08 -0.95
N CYS A 260 4.68 -0.10 -2.12
CA CYS A 260 5.14 0.69 -3.26
C CYS A 260 4.94 2.20 -3.04
N ASP A 261 5.93 2.99 -3.43
CA ASP A 261 5.70 4.41 -3.68
C ASP A 261 4.78 4.55 -4.91
N ALA A 262 4.01 5.64 -5.00
CA ALA A 262 3.36 6.01 -6.24
C ALA A 262 4.41 6.20 -7.35
N VAL A 263 4.10 5.76 -8.57
CA VAL A 263 5.03 5.81 -9.72
C VAL A 263 4.51 6.70 -10.84
N THR A 264 5.41 7.50 -11.41
CA THR A 264 5.05 8.53 -12.38
C THR A 264 4.56 7.93 -13.70
N ARG A 265 5.26 6.93 -14.23
CA ARG A 265 4.90 6.32 -15.51
C ARG A 265 3.84 5.24 -15.32
N VAL A 266 2.85 5.21 -16.22
CA VAL A 266 1.83 4.15 -16.20
C VAL A 266 2.44 2.77 -16.48
N GLU A 267 3.50 2.71 -17.29
CA GLU A 267 4.18 1.45 -17.59
C GLU A 267 4.85 0.85 -16.36
N ASP A 268 5.38 1.69 -15.45
CA ASP A 268 5.99 1.24 -14.20
C ASP A 268 4.92 0.67 -13.25
N ALA A 269 3.75 1.31 -13.17
CA ALA A 269 2.61 0.82 -12.38
C ALA A 269 2.14 -0.54 -12.90
N VAL A 270 2.02 -0.69 -14.23
CA VAL A 270 1.62 -1.94 -14.87
C VAL A 270 2.68 -3.03 -14.65
N ALA A 271 3.97 -2.70 -14.76
CA ALA A 271 5.06 -3.65 -14.53
C ALA A 271 5.10 -4.15 -13.07
N LEU A 272 4.94 -3.25 -12.10
CA LEU A 272 4.82 -3.60 -10.69
C LEU A 272 3.60 -4.49 -10.43
N THR A 273 2.47 -4.18 -11.07
CA THR A 273 1.24 -4.98 -10.96
C THR A 273 1.42 -6.38 -11.52
N ALA A 274 2.01 -6.52 -12.71
CA ALA A 274 2.30 -7.82 -13.32
C ALA A 274 3.28 -8.65 -12.46
N TYR A 275 4.33 -8.00 -11.95
CA TYR A 275 5.29 -8.62 -11.04
C TYR A 275 4.61 -9.14 -9.76
N SER A 276 3.72 -8.36 -9.17
CA SER A 276 2.90 -8.76 -8.02
C SER A 276 1.95 -9.92 -8.34
N GLN A 277 1.27 -9.89 -9.50
CA GLN A 277 0.39 -10.98 -9.95
C GLN A 277 1.14 -12.30 -10.06
N ALA A 278 2.26 -12.29 -10.77
CA ALA A 278 3.09 -13.47 -11.01
C ALA A 278 3.70 -14.00 -9.71
N LEU A 279 4.16 -13.14 -8.80
CA LEU A 279 4.63 -13.54 -7.46
C LEU A 279 3.54 -14.25 -6.65
N VAL A 280 2.33 -13.68 -6.59
CA VAL A 280 1.22 -14.26 -5.83
C VAL A 280 0.82 -15.61 -6.43
N LYS A 281 0.67 -15.69 -7.76
CA LYS A 281 0.37 -16.94 -8.46
C LYS A 281 1.45 -18.00 -8.23
N HIS A 282 2.72 -17.64 -8.38
CA HIS A 282 3.83 -18.54 -8.11
C HIS A 282 3.80 -19.11 -6.68
N LEU A 283 3.56 -18.27 -5.67
CA LEU A 283 3.46 -18.70 -4.27
C LEU A 283 2.22 -19.57 -4.02
N CYS A 284 1.07 -19.24 -4.62
CA CYS A 284 -0.13 -20.07 -4.57
C CYS A 284 0.12 -21.48 -5.13
N GLU A 285 0.73 -21.58 -6.31
CA GLU A 285 1.02 -22.87 -6.94
C GLU A 285 2.05 -23.68 -6.14
N ARG A 286 3.03 -23.04 -5.49
CA ARG A 286 3.95 -23.72 -4.56
C ARG A 286 3.20 -24.34 -3.38
N PHE A 287 2.28 -23.59 -2.78
CA PHE A 287 1.42 -24.08 -1.70
C PHE A 287 0.56 -25.27 -2.14
N GLU A 288 -0.06 -25.19 -3.33
CA GLU A 288 -0.89 -26.27 -3.89
C GLU A 288 -0.10 -27.57 -4.14
N ARG A 289 1.19 -27.46 -4.47
CA ARG A 289 2.10 -28.60 -4.58
C ARG A 289 2.56 -29.16 -3.23
N GLY A 290 2.12 -28.57 -2.11
CA GLY A 290 2.52 -28.95 -0.77
C GLY A 290 3.97 -28.57 -0.44
N GLU A 291 4.55 -27.60 -1.17
CA GLU A 291 5.90 -27.12 -0.87
C GLU A 291 5.90 -26.22 0.38
N GLU A 292 6.98 -26.31 1.15
CA GLU A 292 7.23 -25.34 2.22
C GLU A 292 7.56 -23.96 1.62
N ILE A 293 6.79 -22.94 2.03
CA ILE A 293 7.07 -21.55 1.68
C ILE A 293 7.99 -20.98 2.76
N PRO A 294 9.27 -20.66 2.44
CA PRO A 294 10.21 -20.19 3.44
C PRO A 294 9.74 -18.86 4.03
N SER A 295 9.83 -18.76 5.34
CA SER A 295 9.52 -17.53 6.05
C SER A 295 10.78 -17.01 6.75
N TYR A 296 10.92 -15.69 6.90
CA TYR A 296 12.11 -15.04 7.50
C TYR A 296 11.75 -14.15 8.69
N HIS A 297 12.66 -14.10 9.67
CA HIS A 297 12.40 -13.36 10.89
C HIS A 297 12.24 -11.88 10.53
N ARG A 298 11.26 -11.20 11.14
CA ARG A 298 10.88 -9.84 10.77
C ARG A 298 12.04 -8.85 10.77
N ILE A 299 13.00 -9.01 11.69
CA ILE A 299 14.21 -8.16 11.73
C ILE A 299 15.01 -8.26 10.42
N LEU A 300 15.13 -9.45 9.83
CA LEU A 300 15.89 -9.65 8.59
C LEU A 300 15.22 -8.98 7.39
N THR A 301 13.89 -9.10 7.30
CA THR A 301 13.12 -8.49 6.20
C THR A 301 13.02 -6.98 6.37
N THR A 302 12.92 -6.47 7.60
CA THR A 302 12.98 -5.05 7.91
C THR A 302 14.34 -4.43 7.59
N GLU A 303 15.45 -5.13 7.87
CA GLU A 303 16.79 -4.66 7.50
C GLU A 303 16.95 -4.57 5.97
N ASN A 304 16.50 -5.60 5.23
CA ASN A 304 16.48 -5.55 3.77
C ASN A 304 15.58 -4.40 3.24
N LYS A 305 14.42 -4.17 3.86
CA LYS A 305 13.54 -3.02 3.56
C LYS A 305 14.27 -1.70 3.74
N TRP A 306 14.98 -1.52 4.86
CA TRP A 306 15.76 -0.31 5.13
C TRP A 306 16.84 -0.08 4.07
N LEU A 307 17.61 -1.11 3.71
CA LEU A 307 18.63 -1.03 2.68
C LEU A 307 18.04 -0.64 1.32
N ALA A 308 16.92 -1.25 0.93
CA ALA A 308 16.19 -0.89 -0.29
C ALA A 308 15.68 0.55 -0.26
N ALA A 309 15.10 1.00 0.86
CA ALA A 309 14.64 2.38 1.02
C ALA A 309 15.79 3.39 0.89
N ARG A 310 16.99 3.05 1.39
CA ARG A 310 18.16 3.93 1.40
C ARG A 310 18.93 3.94 0.08
N TYR A 311 19.07 2.79 -0.58
CA TYR A 311 19.99 2.61 -1.71
C TYR A 311 19.30 2.17 -3.02
N GLY A 312 18.00 1.86 -2.99
CA GLY A 312 17.23 1.46 -4.17
C GLY A 312 17.70 0.12 -4.74
N LEU A 313 17.73 0.02 -6.07
CA LEU A 313 18.10 -1.21 -6.80
C LEU A 313 19.54 -1.68 -6.54
N GLU A 314 20.44 -0.76 -6.18
CA GLU A 314 21.84 -1.07 -5.84
C GLU A 314 22.03 -1.49 -4.39
N ALA A 315 20.95 -1.56 -3.59
CA ALA A 315 21.03 -1.92 -2.18
C ALA A 315 21.65 -3.32 -1.99
N PRO A 316 22.73 -3.45 -1.19
CA PRO A 316 23.36 -4.74 -0.93
C PRO A 316 22.62 -5.46 0.20
N VAL A 317 21.60 -6.24 -0.17
CA VAL A 317 20.70 -6.96 0.74
C VAL A 317 21.22 -8.34 1.10
N MET A 318 20.70 -8.90 2.19
CA MET A 318 20.92 -10.29 2.55
C MET A 318 20.15 -11.19 1.57
N ASP A 319 20.84 -12.17 0.98
CA ASP A 319 20.19 -13.22 0.20
C ASP A 319 19.58 -14.26 1.13
N LEU A 320 18.34 -13.98 1.57
CA LEU A 320 17.60 -14.82 2.51
C LEU A 320 17.35 -16.23 1.96
N ALA A 321 17.22 -16.39 0.64
CA ALA A 321 16.95 -17.68 0.00
C ALA A 321 18.15 -18.64 0.08
N THR A 322 19.37 -18.13 -0.09
CA THR A 322 20.58 -18.97 -0.13
C THR A 322 21.37 -18.97 1.18
N GLY A 323 21.13 -18.01 2.07
CA GLY A 323 21.88 -17.84 3.32
C GLY A 323 23.38 -17.57 3.12
N ARG A 324 23.80 -17.25 1.89
CA ARG A 324 25.22 -17.02 1.57
C ARG A 324 25.71 -15.75 2.26
N ARG A 325 26.97 -15.77 2.70
CA ARG A 325 27.62 -14.64 3.40
C ARG A 325 27.75 -13.38 2.54
N ASN A 326 27.69 -13.50 1.22
CA ASN A 326 27.80 -12.38 0.29
C ASN A 326 26.44 -11.69 0.13
N ARG A 327 26.45 -10.35 0.28
CA ARG A 327 25.30 -9.50 -0.08
C ARG A 327 25.09 -9.52 -1.59
N ILE A 328 23.84 -9.40 -2.01
CA ILE A 328 23.42 -9.32 -3.41
C ILE A 328 22.72 -7.99 -3.64
N SER A 329 22.85 -7.38 -4.81
CA SER A 329 22.07 -6.17 -5.10
C SER A 329 20.59 -6.52 -5.30
N VAL A 330 19.69 -5.59 -4.95
CA VAL A 330 18.25 -5.79 -5.20
C VAL A 330 17.98 -6.01 -6.70
N ALA A 331 18.70 -5.33 -7.60
CA ALA A 331 18.59 -5.56 -9.04
C ALA A 331 18.91 -7.01 -9.46
N GLN A 332 19.94 -7.61 -8.86
CA GLN A 332 20.29 -9.01 -9.12
C GLN A 332 19.23 -9.96 -8.54
N LEU A 333 18.68 -9.65 -7.36
CA LEU A 333 17.58 -10.41 -6.76
C LEU A 333 16.33 -10.38 -7.63
N VAL A 334 15.92 -9.19 -8.10
CA VAL A 334 14.79 -9.02 -9.03
C VAL A 334 14.99 -9.84 -10.31
N ARG A 335 16.17 -9.79 -10.94
CA ARG A 335 16.46 -10.58 -12.15
C ARG A 335 16.38 -12.10 -11.89
N ARG A 336 16.76 -12.56 -10.70
CA ARG A 336 16.61 -13.96 -10.31
C ARG A 336 15.14 -14.32 -10.19
N THR A 337 14.38 -13.53 -9.43
CA THR A 337 12.95 -13.76 -9.22
C THR A 337 12.15 -13.66 -10.52
N LEU A 338 12.50 -12.75 -11.44
CA LEU A 338 11.86 -12.69 -12.76
C LEU A 338 11.98 -13.99 -13.55
N ARG A 339 13.12 -14.69 -13.48
CA ARG A 339 13.27 -16.02 -14.11
C ARG A 339 12.46 -17.10 -13.42
N GLU A 340 12.30 -16.98 -12.10
CA GLU A 340 11.50 -17.94 -11.31
C GLU A 340 10.00 -17.77 -11.59
N ILE A 341 9.54 -16.53 -11.78
CA ILE A 341 8.12 -16.22 -11.97
C ILE A 341 7.69 -16.11 -13.43
N GLU A 342 8.62 -16.14 -14.40
CA GLU A 342 8.32 -16.05 -15.85
C GLU A 342 7.21 -17.01 -16.34
N PRO A 343 7.07 -18.26 -15.85
CA PRO A 343 6.00 -19.15 -16.27
C PRO A 343 4.60 -18.80 -15.74
N HIS A 344 4.50 -17.88 -14.76
CA HIS A 344 3.28 -17.57 -14.03
C HIS A 344 2.71 -16.23 -14.46
#